data_AF-A0A2A9KHX8-F1
#
_entry.id   AF-A0A2A9KHX8-F1
#
_cell.length_a   1.000
_cell.length_b   1.000
_cell.length_c   1.000
_cell.angle_alpha   90.00
_cell.angle_beta   90.00
_cell.angle_gamma   90.00
#
_symmetry.space_group_name_H-M   'P 1'
#
loop_
_entity.id
_entity.type
_entity.pdbx_description
1 polymer ?
#
loop_
_entity_poly.entity_id
_entity_poly.type
_entity_poly.pdbx_seq_one_letter_code
_entity_poly.pdbx_strand_id
1 'polypeptide(L)'
;MRPITLQVLLTAAAFICLSMLTSARADGPASEAGFRPETSMNEKVLSIPGDSTRPVELQATLYTPNGQGPFPLFVMNHGADGSVRPELQTRFHLTFSAYYFLSRGYAVVLPMMRGYAGSGGRMEHYRCDYENVGRNNARDIRAVIDYMASQPNIDGNRVVVAGESFGGWNTLALGTLHDPRVKGLINVAGEWVHPIALK
;
A
#
# COMPACT_ATOMS: atom_id res chain seq x y z
N MET A 1 69.50 11.70 -16.40
CA MET A 1 69.56 13.16 -16.23
C MET A 1 68.14 13.71 -16.16
N ARG A 2 67.82 14.31 -15.00
CA ARG A 2 66.73 15.21 -14.62
C ARG A 2 65.24 14.78 -14.60
N PRO A 3 64.45 15.34 -13.64
CA PRO A 3 63.23 14.75 -13.05
C PRO A 3 61.96 15.62 -13.22
N ILE A 4 60.75 15.08 -12.98
CA ILE A 4 59.48 15.83 -12.81
C ILE A 4 58.57 15.05 -11.84
N THR A 5 58.64 15.34 -10.53
CA THR A 5 57.61 15.95 -9.64
C THR A 5 56.21 15.30 -9.55
N LEU A 6 56.02 14.53 -8.46
CA LEU A 6 55.02 14.69 -7.39
C LEU A 6 53.64 15.31 -7.72
N GLN A 7 52.70 14.47 -8.15
CA GLN A 7 51.23 14.63 -8.08
C GLN A 7 50.71 13.28 -8.63
N VAL A 8 50.11 12.36 -7.87
CA VAL A 8 48.78 12.40 -7.27
C VAL A 8 48.72 11.19 -6.34
N LEU A 9 48.86 11.39 -5.04
CA LEU A 9 48.65 10.35 -4.03
C LEU A 9 48.41 11.10 -2.73
N LEU A 10 47.13 11.37 -2.41
CA LEU A 10 46.57 11.65 -1.07
C LEU A 10 45.24 12.42 -1.21
N THR A 11 44.15 11.72 -1.48
CA THR A 11 42.80 12.17 -1.12
C THR A 11 42.01 10.98 -0.59
N ALA A 12 42.48 10.43 0.54
CA ALA A 12 41.75 9.44 1.33
C ALA A 12 42.16 9.57 2.80
N ALA A 13 41.89 10.72 3.42
CA ALA A 13 41.81 10.90 4.87
C ALA A 13 41.46 12.35 5.19
N ALA A 14 40.18 12.61 5.47
CA ALA A 14 39.71 13.64 6.43
C ALA A 14 38.21 13.87 6.23
N PHE A 15 37.38 13.03 6.85
CA PHE A 15 36.09 13.50 7.35
C PHE A 15 36.09 13.25 8.86
N ILE A 16 36.81 14.13 9.56
CA ILE A 16 36.72 14.29 11.00
C ILE A 16 35.41 15.03 11.27
N CYS A 17 34.54 14.39 12.03
CA CYS A 17 33.38 14.99 12.67
C CYS A 17 33.77 16.31 13.35
N LEU A 18 33.21 17.42 12.88
CA LEU A 18 33.13 18.64 13.68
C LEU A 18 31.71 19.20 13.54
N SER A 19 30.87 18.79 14.49
CA SER A 19 29.56 19.36 14.75
C SER A 19 29.70 20.81 15.19
N MET A 20 29.43 21.76 14.29
CA MET A 20 29.11 23.12 14.68
C MET A 20 27.63 23.19 15.04
N LEU A 21 27.37 23.42 16.32
CA LEU A 21 26.10 23.87 16.88
C LEU A 21 25.76 25.25 16.27
N THR A 22 25.09 25.26 15.13
CA THR A 22 24.14 26.32 14.84
C THR A 22 22.81 25.88 15.43
N SER A 23 22.38 26.57 16.48
CA SER A 23 21.03 26.54 17.01
C SER A 23 20.06 27.06 15.94
N ALA A 24 19.84 26.28 14.89
CA ALA A 24 18.58 26.34 14.18
C ALA A 24 17.55 26.02 15.26
N ARG A 25 16.71 26.99 15.59
CA ARG A 25 15.47 26.68 16.28
C ARG A 25 14.86 25.55 15.46
N ALA A 26 14.81 24.37 16.04
CA ALA A 26 13.92 23.34 15.55
C ALA A 26 12.55 23.98 15.73
N ASP A 27 12.03 24.55 14.64
CA ASP A 27 10.59 24.71 14.52
C ASP A 27 10.04 23.35 14.91
N GLY A 28 9.32 23.31 16.03
CA GLY A 28 8.74 22.09 16.56
C GLY A 28 7.96 21.37 15.46
N PRO A 29 7.68 20.06 15.61
CA PRO A 29 7.01 19.31 14.56
C PRO A 29 5.79 20.10 14.11
N ALA A 30 5.87 20.66 12.89
CA ALA A 30 4.74 21.32 12.28
C ALA A 30 3.65 20.27 12.29
N SER A 31 2.62 20.50 13.10
CA SER A 31 1.56 19.52 13.27
C SER A 31 1.04 19.16 11.89
N GLU A 32 1.10 17.88 11.51
CA GLU A 32 0.47 17.37 10.29
C GLU A 32 -1.04 17.70 10.20
N ALA A 33 -1.61 18.27 11.26
CA ALA A 33 -2.94 18.85 11.33
C ALA A 33 -3.24 19.87 10.21
N GLY A 34 -2.23 20.50 9.59
CA GLY A 34 -2.44 21.54 8.58
C GLY A 34 -2.86 21.08 7.19
N PHE A 35 -2.79 19.78 6.86
CA PHE A 35 -3.05 19.27 5.50
C PHE A 35 -4.19 18.24 5.41
N ARG A 36 -4.99 18.08 6.46
CA ARG A 36 -6.12 17.14 6.46
C ARG A 36 -7.43 17.91 6.20
N PRO A 37 -7.87 18.12 4.94
CA PRO A 37 -9.16 18.75 4.65
C PRO A 37 -10.29 18.02 5.38
N GLU A 38 -11.00 18.67 6.29
CA GLU A 38 -12.06 18.05 7.11
C GLU A 38 -13.01 17.21 6.25
N THR A 39 -13.02 15.90 6.48
CA THR A 39 -13.97 14.98 5.83
C THR A 39 -14.63 14.13 6.88
N SER A 40 -15.95 14.02 6.80
CA SER A 40 -16.68 12.99 7.54
C SER A 40 -16.16 11.62 7.10
N MET A 41 -15.63 10.86 8.05
CA MET A 41 -15.19 9.50 7.84
C MET A 41 -16.35 8.60 8.24
N ASN A 42 -17.26 8.33 7.32
CA ASN A 42 -18.34 7.36 7.54
C ASN A 42 -17.75 5.94 7.54
N GLU A 43 -16.97 5.62 8.58
CA GLU A 43 -16.24 4.36 8.72
C GLU A 43 -17.22 3.20 8.91
N LYS A 44 -16.99 2.12 8.18
CA LYS A 44 -17.64 0.83 8.38
C LYS A 44 -16.60 -0.27 8.30
N VAL A 45 -16.68 -1.23 9.20
CA VAL A 45 -15.92 -2.48 9.09
C VAL A 45 -16.82 -3.51 8.42
N LEU A 46 -16.33 -4.12 7.35
CA LEU A 46 -17.05 -5.06 6.50
C LEU A 46 -16.42 -6.45 6.60
N SER A 47 -17.25 -7.47 6.46
CA SER A 47 -16.84 -8.84 6.09
C SER A 47 -17.19 -9.02 4.62
N ILE A 48 -16.18 -9.31 3.80
CA ILE A 48 -16.29 -9.41 2.35
C ILE A 48 -15.88 -10.81 1.91
N PRO A 49 -16.69 -11.52 1.10
CA PRO A 49 -16.25 -12.79 0.52
C PRO A 49 -15.04 -12.56 -0.40
N GLY A 50 -13.96 -13.30 -0.16
CA GLY A 50 -12.77 -13.29 -1.00
C GLY A 50 -12.92 -14.14 -2.27
N ASP A 51 -11.79 -14.52 -2.87
CA ASP A 51 -11.76 -15.37 -4.08
C ASP A 51 -12.60 -16.66 -3.90
N SER A 52 -13.60 -16.85 -4.75
CA SER A 52 -14.55 -17.96 -4.67
C SER A 52 -13.90 -19.33 -4.92
N THR A 53 -12.76 -19.36 -5.62
CA THR A 53 -11.99 -20.60 -5.84
C THR A 53 -11.19 -21.03 -4.62
N ARG A 54 -10.98 -20.10 -3.68
CA ARG A 54 -10.34 -20.33 -2.38
C ARG A 54 -11.16 -19.61 -1.30
N PRO A 55 -12.36 -20.08 -0.94
CA PRO A 55 -13.27 -19.32 -0.09
C PRO A 55 -12.63 -18.80 1.20
N VAL A 56 -12.89 -17.54 1.53
CA VAL A 56 -12.44 -16.86 2.75
C VAL A 56 -13.32 -15.64 3.00
N GLU A 57 -13.42 -15.22 4.26
CA GLU A 57 -13.96 -13.91 4.63
C GLU A 57 -12.82 -12.93 4.86
N LEU A 58 -12.84 -11.81 4.14
CA LEU A 58 -11.86 -10.73 4.25
C LEU A 58 -12.47 -9.60 5.08
N GLN A 59 -11.77 -9.20 6.14
CA GLN A 59 -12.09 -7.98 6.84
C GLN A 59 -11.64 -6.78 6.02
N ALA A 60 -12.50 -5.78 5.86
CA ALA A 60 -12.14 -4.54 5.20
C ALA A 60 -12.66 -3.33 5.98
N THR A 61 -11.92 -2.23 5.95
CA THR A 61 -12.41 -0.94 6.44
C THR A 61 -12.86 -0.11 5.25
N LEU A 62 -14.11 0.33 5.24
CA LEU A 62 -14.69 1.24 4.27
C LEU A 62 -14.82 2.64 4.87
N TYR A 63 -14.35 3.64 4.14
CA TYR A 63 -14.64 5.05 4.39
C TYR A 63 -15.39 5.62 3.19
N THR A 64 -16.50 6.30 3.44
CA THR A 64 -17.21 7.05 2.39
C THR A 64 -17.29 8.53 2.72
N PRO A 65 -17.14 9.42 1.73
CA PRO A 65 -17.35 10.84 1.94
C PRO A 65 -18.85 11.13 2.15
N ASN A 66 -19.17 12.35 2.57
CA ASN A 66 -20.57 12.80 2.59
C ASN A 66 -21.13 12.90 1.16
N GLY A 67 -22.45 12.71 1.02
CA GLY A 67 -23.17 12.82 -0.25
C GLY A 67 -23.89 11.54 -0.62
N GLN A 68 -24.56 11.55 -1.77
CA GLN A 68 -25.44 10.45 -2.21
C GLN A 68 -24.80 9.47 -3.21
N GLY A 69 -23.49 9.60 -3.50
CA GLY A 69 -22.79 8.76 -4.46
C GLY A 69 -23.42 8.82 -5.88
N PRO A 70 -23.18 7.82 -6.75
CA PRO A 70 -22.23 6.72 -6.55
C PRO A 70 -20.79 7.25 -6.54
N PHE A 71 -19.98 6.78 -5.59
CA PHE A 71 -18.60 7.24 -5.44
C PHE A 71 -17.63 6.38 -6.26
N PRO A 72 -16.67 6.94 -6.99
CA PRO A 72 -15.57 6.14 -7.54
C PRO A 72 -14.81 5.44 -6.40
N LEU A 73 -14.23 4.29 -6.69
CA LEU A 73 -13.61 3.43 -5.68
C LEU A 73 -12.09 3.59 -5.67
N PHE A 74 -11.54 3.77 -4.48
CA PHE A 74 -10.12 3.65 -4.21
C PHE A 74 -9.86 2.45 -3.29
N VAL A 75 -9.05 1.50 -3.76
CA VAL A 75 -8.63 0.33 -2.98
C VAL A 75 -7.19 0.55 -2.53
N MET A 76 -6.94 0.51 -1.22
CA MET A 76 -5.59 0.66 -0.67
C MET A 76 -5.16 -0.61 0.06
N ASN A 77 -4.18 -1.31 -0.51
CA ASN A 77 -3.63 -2.56 0.01
C ASN A 77 -2.44 -2.28 0.95
N HIS A 78 -2.46 -2.89 2.13
CA HIS A 78 -1.38 -2.76 3.11
C HIS A 78 -0.17 -3.63 2.78
N GLY A 79 0.99 -3.27 3.35
CA GLY A 79 2.22 -4.07 3.30
C GLY A 79 2.22 -5.24 4.29
N ALA A 80 3.33 -5.96 4.33
CA ALA A 80 3.58 -7.03 5.30
C ALA A 80 4.99 -6.86 5.87
N ASP A 81 5.10 -6.44 7.13
CA ASP A 81 6.38 -6.16 7.78
C ASP A 81 6.96 -7.37 8.53
N GLY A 82 6.14 -8.40 8.78
CA GLY A 82 6.53 -9.61 9.52
C GLY A 82 6.87 -9.37 11.00
N SER A 83 6.64 -8.16 11.51
CA SER A 83 7.02 -7.77 12.88
C SER A 83 6.14 -8.44 13.94
N VAL A 84 4.86 -8.64 13.57
CA VAL A 84 3.82 -9.27 14.38
C VAL A 84 3.14 -10.33 13.54
N ARG A 85 2.74 -11.44 14.17
CA ARG A 85 1.94 -12.48 13.53
C ARG A 85 0.73 -11.85 12.81
N PRO A 86 0.47 -12.17 11.53
CA PRO A 86 -0.59 -11.54 10.73
C PRO A 86 -1.94 -11.41 11.45
N GLU A 87 -2.38 -12.48 12.13
CA GLU A 87 -3.65 -12.57 12.85
C GLU A 87 -3.72 -11.70 14.12
N LEU A 88 -2.56 -11.24 14.61
CA LEU A 88 -2.45 -10.33 15.76
C LEU A 88 -2.28 -8.86 15.32
N GLN A 89 -2.14 -8.60 14.02
CA GLN A 89 -2.06 -7.23 13.53
C GLN A 89 -3.40 -6.52 13.69
N THR A 90 -3.34 -5.21 13.94
CA THR A 90 -4.53 -4.36 13.91
C THR A 90 -5.00 -4.14 12.48
N ARG A 91 -6.26 -3.70 12.32
CA ARG A 91 -6.77 -3.29 11.01
C ARG A 91 -5.90 -2.19 10.43
N PHE A 92 -5.65 -2.30 9.14
CA PHE A 92 -5.07 -1.23 8.37
C PHE A 92 -5.99 -0.02 8.41
N HIS A 93 -5.39 1.12 8.73
CA HIS A 93 -6.07 2.37 9.00
C HIS A 93 -5.79 3.38 7.89
N LEU A 94 -6.50 4.50 7.94
CA LEU A 94 -6.45 5.54 6.93
C LEU A 94 -5.04 6.15 6.81
N THR A 95 -4.36 5.84 5.72
CA THR A 95 -3.08 6.46 5.34
C THR A 95 -3.31 7.80 4.64
N PHE A 96 -2.24 8.57 4.41
CA PHE A 96 -2.30 9.82 3.65
C PHE A 96 -2.93 9.62 2.25
N SER A 97 -2.57 8.54 1.55
CA SER A 97 -3.13 8.24 0.22
C SER A 97 -4.64 7.96 0.29
N ALA A 98 -5.07 7.16 1.26
CA ALA A 98 -6.48 6.89 1.50
C ALA A 98 -7.25 8.19 1.79
N TYR A 99 -6.69 9.07 2.63
CA TYR A 99 -7.26 10.39 2.90
C TYR A 99 -7.34 11.30 1.67
N TYR A 100 -6.29 11.31 0.85
CA TYR A 100 -6.21 12.11 -0.36
C TYR A 100 -7.33 11.76 -1.36
N PHE A 101 -7.64 10.47 -1.53
CA PHE A 101 -8.74 10.03 -2.40
C PHE A 101 -10.10 10.27 -1.75
N LEU A 102 -10.25 10.02 -0.44
CA LEU A 102 -11.50 10.28 0.29
C LEU A 102 -11.93 11.75 0.16
N SER A 103 -10.99 12.68 0.38
CA SER A 103 -11.22 14.13 0.24
C SER A 103 -11.55 14.59 -1.20
N ARG A 104 -11.39 13.71 -2.20
CA ARG A 104 -11.76 13.96 -3.61
C ARG A 104 -13.04 13.24 -4.03
N GLY A 105 -13.81 12.74 -3.07
CA GLY A 105 -15.09 12.11 -3.31
C GLY A 105 -15.02 10.63 -3.67
N TYR A 106 -13.88 9.96 -3.43
CA TYR A 106 -13.80 8.50 -3.58
C TYR A 106 -14.31 7.81 -2.32
N ALA A 107 -15.03 6.70 -2.50
CA ALA A 107 -15.13 5.70 -1.46
C ALA A 107 -13.81 4.96 -1.36
N VAL A 108 -13.33 4.74 -0.14
CA VAL A 108 -12.02 4.13 0.12
C VAL A 108 -12.21 2.83 0.88
N VAL A 109 -11.74 1.72 0.30
CA VAL A 109 -11.74 0.41 0.93
C VAL A 109 -10.30 -0.04 1.22
N LEU A 110 -10.07 -0.47 2.45
CA LEU A 110 -8.78 -0.95 2.96
C LEU A 110 -8.97 -2.42 3.36
N PRO A 111 -8.82 -3.36 2.41
CA PRO A 111 -8.96 -4.78 2.71
C PRO A 111 -7.74 -5.29 3.48
N MET A 112 -7.99 -6.15 4.47
CA MET A 112 -6.96 -6.93 5.14
C MET A 112 -6.67 -8.19 4.33
N MET A 113 -5.39 -8.45 4.04
CA MET A 113 -4.96 -9.68 3.36
C MET A 113 -5.41 -10.95 4.11
N ARG A 114 -5.43 -12.10 3.43
CA ARG A 114 -5.73 -13.39 4.08
C ARG A 114 -4.87 -13.61 5.31
N GLY A 115 -5.49 -14.03 6.40
CA GLY A 115 -4.85 -14.28 7.68
C GLY A 115 -4.41 -13.04 8.45
N TYR A 116 -4.66 -11.81 7.95
CA TYR A 116 -4.35 -10.57 8.67
C TYR A 116 -5.54 -10.07 9.48
N ALA A 117 -5.28 -9.58 10.70
CA ALA A 117 -6.29 -9.03 11.59
C ALA A 117 -7.54 -9.94 11.66
N GLY A 118 -8.72 -9.44 11.29
CA GLY A 118 -9.96 -10.23 11.26
C GLY A 118 -10.22 -11.01 9.97
N SER A 119 -9.34 -10.96 8.95
CA SER A 119 -9.48 -11.77 7.75
C SER A 119 -9.17 -13.23 8.04
N GLY A 120 -10.04 -14.12 7.54
CA GLY A 120 -9.86 -15.56 7.64
C GLY A 120 -8.69 -16.10 6.81
N GLY A 121 -8.51 -17.41 6.86
CA GLY A 121 -7.47 -18.11 6.11
C GLY A 121 -6.08 -17.92 6.72
N ARG A 122 -5.05 -18.01 5.87
CA ARG A 122 -3.64 -17.85 6.26
C ARG A 122 -2.92 -17.00 5.23
N MET A 123 -1.97 -16.19 5.70
CA MET A 123 -1.04 -15.51 4.83
C MET A 123 -0.20 -16.54 4.06
N GLU A 124 -0.15 -16.40 2.74
CA GLU A 124 0.78 -17.16 1.91
C GLU A 124 2.15 -16.46 1.94
N HIS A 125 3.19 -17.21 2.28
CA HIS A 125 4.55 -16.70 2.27
C HIS A 125 5.19 -16.90 0.88
N TYR A 126 5.95 -15.90 0.48
CA TYR A 126 6.60 -15.77 -0.82
C TYR A 126 7.39 -16.99 -1.32
N ARG A 127 8.00 -17.79 -0.43
CA ARG A 127 8.85 -18.97 -0.73
C ARG A 127 9.47 -18.94 -2.14
N CYS A 128 9.24 -19.96 -2.98
CA CYS A 128 9.74 -20.03 -4.36
C CYS A 128 8.62 -19.81 -5.40
N ASP A 129 7.43 -19.36 -4.97
CA ASP A 129 6.24 -19.28 -5.83
C ASP A 129 5.54 -17.93 -5.72
N TYR A 130 6.34 -16.88 -5.90
CA TYR A 130 5.90 -15.48 -5.88
C TYR A 130 4.77 -15.19 -6.87
N GLU A 131 4.79 -15.87 -8.00
CA GLU A 131 3.83 -15.68 -9.08
C GLU A 131 2.44 -16.16 -8.66
N ASN A 132 2.32 -17.36 -8.06
CA ASN A 132 1.04 -17.83 -7.55
C ASN A 132 0.58 -17.04 -6.33
N VAL A 133 1.48 -16.65 -5.42
CA VAL A 133 1.12 -15.79 -4.28
C VAL A 133 0.54 -14.45 -4.78
N GLY A 134 1.20 -13.81 -5.75
CA GLY A 134 0.72 -12.59 -6.37
C GLY A 134 -0.65 -12.76 -7.03
N ARG A 135 -0.83 -13.83 -7.83
CA ARG A 135 -2.14 -14.15 -8.45
C ARG A 135 -3.23 -14.41 -7.44
N ASN A 136 -2.92 -15.13 -6.36
CA ASN A 136 -3.84 -15.44 -5.28
C ASN A 136 -4.34 -14.16 -4.61
N ASN A 137 -3.41 -13.29 -4.20
CA ASN A 137 -3.76 -12.01 -3.60
C ASN A 137 -4.52 -11.10 -4.60
N ALA A 138 -4.14 -11.12 -5.88
CA ALA A 138 -4.84 -10.38 -6.92
C ALA A 138 -6.31 -10.82 -7.07
N ARG A 139 -6.59 -12.12 -6.98
CA ARG A 139 -7.97 -12.64 -6.99
C ARG A 139 -8.78 -12.19 -5.79
N ASP A 140 -8.17 -12.10 -4.61
CA ASP A 140 -8.83 -11.56 -3.42
C ASP A 140 -9.14 -10.07 -3.55
N ILE A 141 -8.18 -9.28 -4.06
CA ILE A 141 -8.41 -7.86 -4.33
C ILE A 141 -9.51 -7.69 -5.38
N ARG A 142 -9.54 -8.53 -6.41
CA ARG A 142 -10.62 -8.55 -7.41
C ARG A 142 -11.98 -8.84 -6.78
N ALA A 143 -12.06 -9.81 -5.85
CA ALA A 143 -13.29 -10.11 -5.12
C ALA A 143 -13.76 -8.93 -4.25
N VAL A 144 -12.84 -8.19 -3.64
CA VAL A 144 -13.15 -6.94 -2.93
C VAL A 144 -13.72 -5.90 -3.89
N ILE A 145 -13.13 -5.72 -5.08
CA ILE A 145 -13.67 -4.81 -6.11
C ILE A 145 -15.07 -5.25 -6.55
N ASP A 146 -15.29 -6.55 -6.75
CA ASP A 146 -16.60 -7.10 -7.14
C ASP A 146 -17.67 -6.83 -6.07
N TYR A 147 -17.34 -7.09 -4.80
CA TYR A 147 -18.24 -6.81 -3.69
C TYR A 147 -18.58 -5.32 -3.60
N MET A 148 -17.56 -4.45 -3.68
CA MET A 148 -17.77 -3.01 -3.60
C MET A 148 -18.57 -2.47 -4.79
N ALA A 149 -18.31 -2.97 -6.00
CA ALA A 149 -19.05 -2.59 -7.21
C ALA A 149 -20.53 -3.03 -7.18
N SER A 150 -20.90 -4.00 -6.34
CA SER A 150 -22.30 -4.41 -6.14
C SER A 150 -23.08 -3.48 -5.20
N GLN A 151 -22.40 -2.58 -4.48
CA GLN A 151 -23.05 -1.65 -3.56
C GLN A 151 -23.67 -0.48 -4.34
N PRO A 152 -24.91 -0.06 -4.01
CA PRO A 152 -25.63 0.95 -4.79
C PRO A 152 -25.00 2.34 -4.77
N ASN A 153 -24.15 2.63 -3.79
CA ASN A 153 -23.47 3.91 -3.61
C ASN A 153 -22.04 3.94 -4.16
N ILE A 154 -21.62 2.93 -4.94
CA ILE A 154 -20.27 2.82 -5.50
C ILE A 154 -20.33 2.79 -7.02
N ASP A 155 -19.53 3.64 -7.67
CA ASP A 155 -19.28 3.55 -9.11
C ASP A 155 -18.17 2.52 -9.36
N GLY A 156 -18.60 1.27 -9.53
CA GLY A 156 -17.72 0.14 -9.80
C GLY A 156 -16.96 0.24 -11.13
N ASN A 157 -17.26 1.20 -12.01
CA ASN A 157 -16.56 1.38 -13.29
C ASN A 157 -15.38 2.36 -13.21
N ARG A 158 -15.17 2.99 -12.05
CA ARG A 158 -14.10 3.96 -11.80
C ARG A 158 -13.28 3.55 -10.58
N VAL A 159 -12.42 2.56 -10.76
CA VAL A 159 -11.59 2.00 -9.69
C VAL A 159 -10.13 2.42 -9.84
N VAL A 160 -9.53 2.89 -8.75
CA VAL A 160 -8.07 3.05 -8.62
C VAL A 160 -7.59 2.10 -7.53
N VAL A 161 -6.50 1.39 -7.78
CA VAL A 161 -5.92 0.45 -6.82
C VAL A 161 -4.51 0.90 -6.48
N ALA A 162 -4.20 0.93 -5.19
CA ALA A 162 -2.91 1.31 -4.68
C ALA A 162 -2.44 0.31 -3.62
N GLY A 163 -1.13 0.32 -3.36
CA GLY A 163 -0.61 -0.37 -2.19
C GLY A 163 0.84 -0.02 -1.88
N GLU A 164 1.23 -0.35 -0.66
CA GLU A 164 2.58 -0.13 -0.12
C GLU A 164 3.30 -1.47 0.11
N SER A 165 4.59 -1.55 -0.22
CA SER A 165 5.40 -2.75 0.01
C SER A 165 4.73 -4.00 -0.60
N PHE A 166 4.41 -5.03 0.19
CA PHE A 166 3.69 -6.20 -0.33
C PHE A 166 2.35 -5.84 -0.98
N GLY A 167 1.65 -4.83 -0.47
CA GLY A 167 0.43 -4.31 -1.08
C GLY A 167 0.68 -3.68 -2.45
N GLY A 168 1.84 -3.07 -2.64
CA GLY A 168 2.30 -2.54 -3.93
C GLY A 168 2.55 -3.66 -4.95
N TRP A 169 3.21 -4.74 -4.54
CA TRP A 169 3.35 -5.96 -5.36
C TRP A 169 1.98 -6.55 -5.74
N ASN A 170 1.08 -6.71 -4.78
CA ASN A 170 -0.27 -7.24 -5.02
C ASN A 170 -1.08 -6.33 -5.96
N THR A 171 -0.87 -5.01 -5.89
CA THR A 171 -1.47 -4.03 -6.81
C THR A 171 -0.99 -4.24 -8.25
N LEU A 172 0.30 -4.50 -8.45
CA LEU A 172 0.83 -4.84 -9.78
C LEU A 172 0.32 -6.20 -10.27
N ALA A 173 0.26 -7.21 -9.39
CA ALA A 173 -0.28 -8.52 -9.73
C ALA A 173 -1.76 -8.44 -10.17
N LEU A 174 -2.58 -7.62 -9.52
CA LEU A 174 -3.95 -7.33 -9.95
C LEU A 174 -4.00 -6.75 -11.37
N GLY A 175 -3.05 -5.89 -11.73
CA GLY A 175 -2.97 -5.30 -13.06
C GLY A 175 -2.90 -6.33 -14.19
N THR A 176 -2.34 -7.51 -13.92
CA THR A 176 -2.25 -8.62 -14.89
C THR A 176 -3.59 -9.28 -15.18
N LEU A 177 -4.62 -9.03 -14.37
CA LEU A 177 -5.98 -9.54 -14.60
C LEU A 177 -6.77 -8.70 -15.61
N HIS A 178 -6.22 -7.57 -16.07
CA HIS A 178 -6.82 -6.69 -17.08
C HIS A 178 -8.30 -6.32 -16.79
N ASP A 179 -8.62 -5.99 -15.53
CA ASP A 179 -9.95 -5.53 -15.16
C ASP A 179 -10.30 -4.21 -15.86
N PRO A 180 -11.30 -4.16 -16.76
CA PRO A 180 -11.65 -2.91 -17.45
C PRO A 180 -12.18 -1.83 -16.50
N ARG A 181 -12.59 -2.18 -15.28
CA ARG A 181 -13.05 -1.22 -14.26
C ARG A 181 -11.88 -0.45 -13.62
N VAL A 182 -10.68 -1.03 -13.60
CA VAL A 182 -9.50 -0.44 -12.99
C VAL A 182 -8.86 0.56 -13.96
N LYS A 183 -8.80 1.83 -13.54
CA LYS A 183 -8.33 2.97 -14.34
C LYS A 183 -6.92 3.43 -13.97
N GLY A 184 -6.41 2.99 -12.83
CA GLY A 184 -5.08 3.34 -12.36
C GLY A 184 -4.57 2.37 -11.31
N LEU A 185 -3.26 2.14 -11.36
CA LEU A 185 -2.50 1.37 -10.39
C LEU A 185 -1.43 2.27 -9.79
N ILE A 186 -1.32 2.30 -8.47
CA ILE A 186 -0.31 3.08 -7.75
C ILE A 186 0.55 2.12 -6.92
N ASN A 187 1.80 1.95 -7.32
CA ASN A 187 2.77 1.15 -6.59
C ASN A 187 3.65 2.05 -5.72
N VAL A 188 3.56 1.91 -4.39
CA VAL A 188 4.44 2.61 -3.44
C VAL A 188 5.42 1.61 -2.85
N ALA A 189 6.69 1.71 -3.23
CA ALA A 189 7.76 0.83 -2.75
C ALA A 189 7.40 -0.67 -2.83
N GLY A 190 6.57 -1.08 -3.80
CA GLY A 190 6.21 -2.47 -3.96
C GLY A 190 7.37 -3.23 -4.55
N GLU A 191 7.95 -4.07 -3.71
CA GLU A 191 9.18 -4.78 -3.98
C GLU A 191 8.89 -6.14 -4.60
N TRP A 192 9.77 -6.51 -5.53
CA TRP A 192 9.97 -7.86 -5.98
C TRP A 192 11.41 -8.21 -5.66
N VAL A 193 11.63 -9.11 -4.71
CA VAL A 193 12.99 -9.60 -4.42
C VAL A 193 13.11 -11.01 -4.99
N HIS A 194 13.49 -11.09 -6.27
CA HIS A 194 13.98 -12.35 -6.84
C HIS A 194 15.40 -12.57 -6.33
N PRO A 195 15.77 -13.75 -5.80
CA PRO A 195 17.17 -14.13 -5.86
C PRO A 195 17.48 -14.28 -7.35
N ILE A 196 18.21 -13.33 -7.93
CA ILE A 196 18.63 -13.40 -9.33
C ILE A 196 19.34 -14.74 -9.52
N ALA A 197 18.63 -15.74 -10.06
CA ALA A 197 19.26 -16.88 -10.69
C ALA A 197 19.71 -16.38 -12.05
N LEU A 198 20.87 -15.72 -12.08
CA LEU A 198 21.64 -15.63 -13.31
C LEU A 198 21.87 -17.07 -13.73
N LYS A 199 21.19 -17.49 -14.80
CA LYS A 199 21.64 -18.65 -15.57
C LYS A 199 22.90 -18.28 -16.33
#